data_AF-A0A948I524-F1
#
_entry.id   AF-A0A948I524-F1
#
_cell.length_a   1.000
_cell.length_b   1.000
_cell.length_c   1.000
_cell.angle_alpha   90.00
_cell.angle_beta   90.00
_cell.angle_gamma   90.00
#
_symmetry.space_group_name_H-M   'P 1'
#
loop_
_entity.id
_entity.type
_entity.pdbx_description
1 polymer ?
#
loop_
_entity_poly.entity_id
_entity_poly.type
_entity_poly.pdbx_seq_one_letter_code
_entity_poly.pdbx_strand_id
1 'polypeptide(L)' 'IIPALEPSHALAYVAKLAPTLPADHLMVMNLCGRGDKDLAAVLKHLKARGKI' A
#
# COMPACT_ATOMS: atom_id res chain seq x y z
N ILE A 1 4.35 9.90 -3.03
CA ILE A 1 4.95 9.25 -1.84
C ILE A 1 4.79 7.75 -2.05
N ILE A 2 5.86 6.97 -1.97
CA ILE A 2 5.75 5.50 -1.94
C ILE A 2 5.46 5.13 -0.48
N PRO A 3 4.38 4.39 -0.17
CA PRO A 3 4.11 3.97 1.20
C PRO A 3 5.22 3.05 1.69
N ALA A 4 5.55 3.15 2.98
CA ALA A 4 6.35 2.10 3.62
C ALA A 4 5.58 0.76 3.60
N LEU A 5 6.28 -0.35 3.85
CA LEU A 5 5.64 -1.66 3.86
C LEU A 5 4.56 -1.79 4.94
N GLU A 6 4.72 -1.11 6.07
CA GLU A 6 3.78 -1.13 7.19
C GLU A 6 2.41 -0.56 6.80
N PRO A 7 2.26 0.71 6.32
CA PRO A 7 0.97 1.23 5.90
C PRO A 7 0.46 0.60 4.59
N SER A 8 1.29 -0.11 3.83
CA SER A 8 0.85 -0.84 2.62
C SER A 8 -0.18 -1.92 2.95
N HIS A 9 -0.15 -2.51 4.14
CA HIS A 9 -1.15 -3.48 4.60
C HIS A 9 -2.53 -2.85 4.77
N ALA A 10 -2.58 -1.67 5.41
CA ALA A 10 -3.82 -0.92 5.57
C ALA A 10 -4.37 -0.48 4.20
N LEU A 11 -3.51 -0.03 3.28
CA LEU A 11 -3.92 0.37 1.93
C LEU A 11 -4.51 -0.83 1.15
N ALA A 12 -3.91 -2.01 1.27
CA ALA A 12 -4.43 -3.23 0.64
C ALA A 12 -5.81 -3.63 1.20
N TYR A 13 -6.06 -3.38 2.49
CA TYR A 13 -7.38 -3.61 3.08
C TYR A 13 -8.40 -2.56 2.63
N VAL A 14 -8.01 -1.28 2.56
CA VAL A 14 -8.86 -0.21 2.01
C VAL A 14 -9.33 -0.54 0.59
N ALA A 15 -8.45 -1.08 -0.26
CA ALA A 15 -8.81 -1.48 -1.62
C ALA A 15 -9.90 -2.58 -1.67
N LYS A 16 -10.03 -3.38 -0.61
CA LYS A 16 -11.08 -4.42 -0.47
C LYS A 16 -12.34 -3.88 0.18
N LEU A 17 -12.21 -3.01 1.17
CA LEU A 17 -13.31 -2.48 1.98
C LEU A 17 -14.04 -1.32 1.27
N ALA A 18 -13.32 -0.41 0.62
CA ALA A 18 -13.93 0.78 0.01
C ALA A 18 -15.05 0.47 -1.00
N PRO A 19 -14.95 -0.58 -1.86
CA PRO A 19 -16.04 -0.92 -2.77
C PRO A 19 -17.32 -1.43 -2.10
N THR A 20 -17.28 -1.83 -0.82
CA THR A 20 -18.45 -2.31 -0.07
C THR A 20 -19.16 -1.19 0.69
N LEU A 21 -18.66 0.03 0.62
CA LEU A 21 -19.19 1.20 1.34
C LEU A 21 -19.96 2.11 0.38
N PRO A 22 -20.84 2.99 0.91
CA PRO A 22 -21.52 4.00 0.10
C PRO A 22 -20.52 4.85 -0.71
N ALA A 23 -20.94 5.28 -1.90
CA ALA A 23 -20.08 6.06 -2.79
C ALA A 23 -19.64 7.42 -2.19
N ASP A 24 -20.40 7.95 -1.24
CA ASP A 24 -20.14 9.19 -0.50
C ASP A 24 -19.47 8.97 0.87
N HIS A 25 -19.07 7.74 1.18
CA HIS A 25 -18.42 7.42 2.44
C HIS A 25 -17.04 8.07 2.55
N LEU A 26 -16.84 8.89 3.59
CA LEU A 26 -15.55 9.50 3.90
C LEU A 26 -14.70 8.57 4.76
N MET A 27 -13.49 8.26 4.30
CA MET A 27 -12.55 7.37 4.98
C MET A 27 -11.20 8.07 5.21
N VAL A 28 -10.61 7.85 6.38
CA VAL A 28 -9.24 8.26 6.71
C VAL A 28 -8.42 7.01 7.02
N MET A 29 -7.27 6.90 6.38
CA MET A 29 -6.30 5.83 6.62
C MET A 29 -4.96 6.45 6.99
N ASN A 30 -4.32 5.89 8.01
CA ASN A 30 -3.03 6.38 8.50
C ASN A 30 -1.89 5.94 7.56
N LEU A 31 -1.23 6.90 6.92
CA LEU A 31 0.00 6.69 6.16
C LEU A 31 1.21 6.96 7.05
N CYS A 32 1.53 6.03 7.94
CA CYS A 32 2.51 6.24 9.01
C CYS A 32 3.97 6.45 8.55
N GLY A 33 4.29 6.23 7.27
CA GLY A 33 5.65 6.36 6.78
C GLY A 33 5.81 6.29 5.25
N ARG A 34 6.98 6.73 4.79
CA ARG A 34 7.46 6.67 3.40
C ARG A 34 8.41 5.49 3.21
N GLY A 35 8.33 4.83 2.06
CA GLY A 35 8.98 3.53 1.78
C GLY A 35 10.38 3.59 1.19
N ASP A 36 11.12 4.69 1.34
CA ASP A 36 12.46 4.83 0.75
C ASP A 36 13.45 3.78 1.27
N LYS A 37 13.31 3.40 2.55
CA LYS A 37 14.11 2.33 3.17
C LYS A 37 13.71 0.94 2.66
N ASP A 38 12.47 0.77 2.22
CA ASP A 38 11.93 -0.51 1.76
C ASP A 38 12.22 -0.79 0.28
N LEU A 39 12.66 0.22 -0.47
CA LEU A 39 12.81 0.14 -1.93
C LEU A 39 13.69 -1.03 -2.37
N ALA A 40 14.82 -1.26 -1.69
CA ALA A 40 15.73 -2.37 -2.02
C ALA A 40 15.05 -3.75 -1.86
N ALA A 41 14.26 -3.92 -0.79
CA ALA A 41 13.53 -5.16 -0.55
C ALA A 41 12.43 -5.38 -1.59
N VAL A 42 11.67 -4.33 -1.92
CA VAL A 42 10.61 -4.37 -2.92
C VAL A 42 11.17 -4.64 -4.31
N LEU A 43 12.25 -3.97 -4.72
CA LEU A 43 12.89 -4.20 -6.02
C LEU A 43 13.37 -5.65 -6.16
N LYS A 44 14.00 -6.20 -5.13
CA LYS A 44 14.40 -7.62 -5.11
C LYS A 44 13.20 -8.55 -5.31
N HIS A 45 12.09 -8.27 -4.60
CA HIS A 45 10.87 -9.05 -4.71
C HIS A 45 10.22 -8.95 -6.11
N LEU A 46 10.18 -7.75 -6.70
CA LEU A 46 9.59 -7.54 -8.02
C LEU A 46 10.42 -8.19 -9.15
N LYS A 47 11.76 -8.13 -9.07
CA LYS A 47 12.67 -8.84 -9.97
C LYS A 47 12.46 -10.35 -9.90
N ALA A 48 12.37 -10.91 -8.69
CA ALA A 48 12.10 -12.33 -8.50
C ALA A 48 10.74 -12.77 -9.06
N ARG A 49 9.79 -11.83 -9.22
CA ARG A 49 8.47 -12.06 -9.82
C ARG A 49 8.41 -11.76 -11.31
N GLY A 50 9.53 -11.40 -11.95
CA GLY A 50 9.59 -11.04 -13.37
C GLY A 50 8.74 -9.82 -13.74
N LYS A 51 8.43 -8.95 -12.77
CA LYS A 51 7.62 -7.74 -13.00
C LYS A 51 8.45 -6.54 -13.43
N ILE A 52 9.77 -6.63 -13.23
CA ILE A 52 10.82 -5.70 -13.65
C ILE A 52 12.13 -6.49 -13.82
#